data_AF-A0A6M3IS36-F1
#
_entry.id   AF-A0A6M3IS36-F1
#
_cell.length_a   1.000
_cell.length_b   1.000
_cell.length_c   1.000
_cell.angle_alpha   90.00
_cell.angle_beta   90.00
_cell.angle_gamma   90.00
#
_symmetry.space_group_name_H-M   'P 1'
#
loop_
_entity.id
_entity.type
_entity.pdbx_description
1 polymer ?
#
loop_
_entity_poly.entity_id
_entity_poly.type
_entity_poly.pdbx_seq_one_letter_code
_entity_poly.pdbx_strand_id
1 'polypeptide(L)'
;MRLKQYLIVEGRGKQISLDEALNIAPKYMTSIKRYIKNNEHIARDITIITDYYLVDPKKVKEPRKSRYTENYYTLIMDNSKKWSKYPKRSLSLTCSMEKGELSRDYYVFPKNDANIGVCSNKDLWWSFKKGLSPLNDLTMLTYTIKDLLDETYFNSQDDDYNIFKQQCKFFDNYIKEKDKSINNILSNPGSFNYSRIVSFFDNNYKGDLYQMIEDVLDPIKNGFNRTTPNGKWYNEREVWTDSESLMIMGKVNLEIFLKELGRI
;
A
#
# COMPACT_ATOMS: atom_id res chain seq x y z
N MET A 1 13.69 -2.03 -14.44
CA MET A 1 13.60 -0.88 -13.52
C MET A 1 12.73 0.22 -14.14
N ARG A 2 11.56 0.55 -13.56
CA ARG A 2 10.55 1.45 -14.16
C ARG A 2 10.82 2.96 -13.90
N LEU A 3 12.03 3.45 -14.17
CA LEU A 3 12.50 4.80 -13.75
C LEU A 3 11.60 5.98 -14.14
N LYS A 4 10.92 5.94 -15.30
CA LYS A 4 10.08 7.05 -15.79
C LYS A 4 8.82 7.32 -14.95
N GLN A 5 8.39 6.37 -14.13
CA GLN A 5 7.22 6.50 -13.25
C GLN A 5 7.57 7.03 -11.84
N TYR A 6 8.87 7.27 -11.57
CA TYR A 6 9.39 7.63 -10.23
C TYR A 6 10.03 9.01 -10.16
N LEU A 7 10.02 9.80 -11.23
CA LEU A 7 10.15 11.23 -11.04
C LEU A 7 8.88 11.65 -10.31
N ILE A 8 9.02 11.80 -8.99
CA ILE A 8 8.06 12.42 -8.07
C ILE A 8 7.91 13.88 -8.51
N VAL A 9 7.27 14.09 -9.63
CA VAL A 9 6.33 15.18 -9.72
C VAL A 9 5.05 14.52 -9.23
N GLU A 10 4.71 14.68 -7.95
CA GLU A 10 3.37 14.33 -7.49
C GLU A 10 2.39 15.25 -8.22
N GLY A 11 2.10 14.99 -9.50
CA GLY A 11 1.13 15.72 -10.31
C GLY A 11 -0.32 15.56 -9.81
N ARG A 12 -0.48 14.91 -8.66
CA ARG A 12 -1.72 14.69 -7.93
C ARG A 12 -1.95 15.74 -6.83
N GLY A 13 -0.99 16.61 -6.57
CA GLY A 13 -1.14 17.68 -5.59
C GLY A 13 -0.67 19.03 -6.10
N LYS A 14 -0.92 20.06 -5.30
CA LYS A 14 -0.50 21.43 -5.56
C LYS A 14 -0.07 22.10 -4.27
N GLN A 15 0.93 22.97 -4.36
CA GLN A 15 1.20 23.94 -3.32
C GLN A 15 -0.01 24.86 -3.17
N ILE A 16 -0.30 25.23 -1.93
CA ILE A 16 -1.33 26.21 -1.58
C ILE A 16 -0.75 27.24 -0.61
N SER A 17 -1.39 28.40 -0.50
CA SER A 17 -1.03 29.39 0.52
C SER A 17 -1.58 29.01 1.90
N LEU A 18 -1.11 29.69 2.95
CA LEU A 18 -1.69 29.59 4.29
C LEU A 18 -3.19 29.96 4.29
N ASP A 19 -3.57 31.07 3.64
CA ASP A 19 -4.97 31.49 3.56
C ASP A 19 -5.84 30.43 2.88
N GLU A 20 -5.36 29.83 1.78
CA GLU A 20 -6.04 28.71 1.13
C GLU A 20 -6.18 27.52 2.08
N ALA A 21 -5.12 27.16 2.82
CA ALA A 21 -5.14 26.07 3.79
C ALA A 21 -6.15 26.32 4.92
N LEU A 22 -6.18 27.53 5.48
CA LEU A 22 -7.13 27.96 6.52
C LEU A 22 -8.58 27.88 6.01
N ASN A 23 -8.82 28.37 4.79
CA ASN A 23 -10.14 28.34 4.16
C ASN A 23 -10.67 26.90 3.96
N ILE A 24 -9.81 25.93 3.67
CA ILE A 24 -10.21 24.53 3.49
C ILE A 24 -10.14 23.69 4.77
N ALA A 25 -9.53 24.20 5.84
CA ALA A 25 -9.34 23.50 7.12
C ALA A 25 -10.61 22.81 7.68
N PRO A 26 -11.84 23.37 7.55
CA PRO A 26 -13.06 22.69 8.04
C PRO A 26 -13.25 21.27 7.47
N LYS A 27 -12.77 21.00 6.26
CA LYS A 27 -12.85 19.68 5.61
C LYS A 27 -11.97 18.61 6.27
N TYR A 28 -10.98 19.03 7.06
CA TYR A 28 -9.95 18.19 7.68
C TYR A 28 -9.98 18.23 9.21
N MET A 29 -10.96 18.93 9.77
CA MET A 29 -11.03 19.29 11.19
C MET A 29 -11.05 18.08 12.13
N THR A 30 -11.53 16.92 11.69
CA THR A 30 -11.49 15.70 12.50
C THR A 30 -10.05 15.30 12.82
N SER A 31 -9.20 15.21 11.80
CA SER A 31 -7.79 14.85 11.94
C SER A 31 -7.01 15.95 12.68
N ILE A 32 -7.32 17.23 12.43
CA ILE A 32 -6.70 18.36 13.12
C ILE A 32 -7.03 18.34 14.62
N LYS A 33 -8.30 18.19 14.99
CA LYS A 33 -8.73 18.09 16.40
C LYS A 33 -8.07 16.92 17.12
N ARG A 34 -7.88 15.81 16.41
CA ARG A 34 -7.21 14.63 16.93
C ARG A 34 -5.74 14.92 17.27
N TYR A 35 -5.02 15.59 16.38
CA TYR A 35 -3.67 16.05 16.65
C TYR A 35 -3.63 16.96 17.89
N ILE A 36 -4.46 17.99 17.94
CA ILE A 36 -4.51 18.94 19.07
C ILE A 36 -4.77 18.22 20.39
N LYS A 37 -5.73 17.29 20.41
CA LYS A 37 -6.18 16.63 21.66
C LYS A 37 -5.22 15.54 22.14
N ASN A 38 -4.66 14.76 21.22
CA ASN A 38 -3.98 13.50 21.54
C ASN A 38 -2.50 13.46 21.10
N ASN A 39 -2.04 14.47 20.36
CA ASN A 39 -0.76 14.45 19.62
C ASN A 39 -0.64 13.24 18.67
N GLU A 40 -1.77 12.81 18.10
CA GLU A 40 -1.84 11.72 17.11
C GLU A 40 -1.94 12.32 15.71
N HIS A 41 -1.03 11.96 14.80
CA HIS A 41 -1.01 12.44 13.42
C HIS A 41 -0.65 11.30 12.45
N ILE A 42 -0.94 11.52 11.18
CA ILE A 42 -0.40 10.74 10.08
C ILE A 42 0.79 11.53 9.53
N ALA A 43 1.92 10.88 9.34
CA ALA A 43 3.14 11.47 8.80
C ALA A 43 3.42 10.91 7.41
N ARG A 44 4.02 11.73 6.55
CA ARG A 44 4.52 11.28 5.25
C ARG A 44 5.80 12.01 4.88
N ASP A 45 6.83 11.22 4.62
CA ASP A 45 8.06 11.67 3.97
C ASP A 45 7.83 11.82 2.45
N ILE A 46 8.05 13.02 1.93
CA ILE A 46 8.08 13.33 0.49
C ILE A 46 9.20 14.33 0.19
N THR A 47 9.73 14.26 -1.02
CA THR A 47 10.79 15.17 -1.49
C THR A 47 10.31 16.58 -1.85
N ILE A 48 9.01 16.88 -1.71
CA ILE A 48 8.45 18.20 -2.00
C ILE A 48 8.74 19.10 -0.79
N ILE A 49 9.28 20.30 -1.03
CA ILE A 49 9.61 21.25 0.02
C ILE A 49 8.69 22.46 -0.12
N THR A 50 7.51 22.39 0.50
CA THR A 50 6.57 23.52 0.58
C THR A 50 5.80 23.46 1.89
N ASP A 51 5.45 24.61 2.45
CA ASP A 51 4.85 24.68 3.79
C ASP A 51 3.46 24.03 3.83
N TYR A 52 2.65 24.25 2.79
CA TYR A 52 1.29 23.75 2.68
C TYR A 52 1.06 23.11 1.31
N TYR A 53 0.58 21.88 1.33
CA TYR A 53 0.38 21.09 0.13
C TYR A 53 -0.98 20.38 0.18
N LEU A 54 -1.73 20.46 -0.92
CA LEU A 54 -2.99 19.76 -1.08
C LEU A 54 -2.79 18.61 -2.05
N VAL A 55 -3.00 17.38 -1.59
CA VAL A 55 -2.85 16.17 -2.42
C VAL A 55 -4.19 15.47 -2.58
N ASP A 56 -4.52 15.07 -3.81
CA ASP A 56 -5.68 14.24 -4.11
C ASP A 56 -5.22 12.94 -4.80
N PRO A 57 -5.17 11.81 -4.06
CA PRO A 57 -4.72 10.53 -4.59
C PRO A 57 -5.49 10.03 -5.82
N LYS A 58 -6.68 10.58 -6.10
CA LYS A 58 -7.53 10.21 -7.25
C LYS A 58 -7.21 11.01 -8.52
N LYS A 59 -6.46 12.11 -8.44
CA LYS A 59 -6.08 12.96 -9.60
C LYS A 59 -4.81 12.50 -10.31
N VAL A 60 -4.29 11.35 -9.92
CA VAL A 60 -3.11 10.75 -10.53
C VAL A 60 -3.39 10.33 -11.99
N LYS A 61 -2.47 10.66 -12.90
CA LYS A 61 -2.57 10.24 -14.32
C LYS A 61 -2.42 8.72 -14.49
N GLU A 62 -1.53 8.11 -13.71
CA GLU A 62 -1.17 6.70 -13.80
C GLU A 62 -1.14 6.04 -12.41
N PRO A 63 -1.88 4.95 -12.15
CA PRO A 63 -1.90 4.30 -10.85
C PRO A 63 -0.49 3.99 -10.32
N ARG A 64 -0.28 4.14 -9.00
CA ARG A 64 1.01 3.82 -8.37
C ARG A 64 1.37 2.35 -8.61
N LYS A 65 2.62 2.13 -9.03
CA LYS A 65 3.26 0.82 -9.12
C LYS A 65 4.43 0.71 -8.13
N SER A 66 4.83 -0.52 -7.84
CA SER A 66 5.94 -0.83 -6.93
C SER A 66 7.30 -0.49 -7.53
N ARG A 67 8.14 0.20 -6.75
CA ARG A 67 9.45 0.70 -7.23
C ARG A 67 10.48 -0.39 -7.47
N TYR A 68 10.54 -1.37 -6.58
CA TYR A 68 11.63 -2.32 -6.49
C TYR A 68 11.21 -3.77 -6.70
N THR A 69 9.91 -4.02 -6.91
CA THR A 69 9.38 -5.37 -7.12
C THR A 69 8.17 -5.35 -8.05
N GLU A 70 7.71 -6.54 -8.45
CA GLU A 70 6.50 -6.72 -9.26
C GLU A 70 5.24 -6.28 -8.50
N ASN A 71 4.26 -5.77 -9.23
CA ASN A 71 3.09 -5.10 -8.68
C ASN A 71 1.88 -6.02 -8.48
N TYR A 72 2.05 -7.34 -8.58
CA TYR A 72 0.97 -8.32 -8.46
C TYR A 72 0.15 -8.14 -7.17
N TYR A 73 0.79 -7.86 -6.03
CA TYR A 73 0.07 -7.67 -4.78
C TYR A 73 -0.88 -6.45 -4.83
N THR A 74 -0.43 -5.31 -5.34
CA THR A 74 -1.26 -4.11 -5.53
C THR A 74 -2.41 -4.41 -6.50
N LEU A 75 -2.08 -5.10 -7.60
CA LEU A 75 -3.05 -5.47 -8.63
C LEU A 75 -4.17 -6.35 -8.04
N ILE A 76 -3.82 -7.31 -7.20
CA ILE A 76 -4.79 -8.19 -6.51
C ILE A 76 -5.56 -7.42 -5.46
N MET A 77 -4.90 -6.66 -4.60
CA MET A 77 -5.55 -5.84 -3.57
C MET A 77 -6.59 -4.88 -4.17
N ASP A 78 -6.32 -4.28 -5.33
CA ASP A 78 -7.21 -3.28 -5.93
C ASP A 78 -8.44 -3.88 -6.64
N ASN A 79 -8.40 -5.16 -6.98
CA ASN A 79 -9.44 -5.85 -7.73
C ASN A 79 -10.13 -6.98 -6.95
N SER A 80 -9.58 -7.39 -5.81
CA SER A 80 -10.13 -8.43 -4.95
C SER A 80 -11.39 -7.95 -4.22
N LYS A 81 -12.42 -8.82 -4.20
CA LYS A 81 -13.62 -8.58 -3.38
C LYS A 81 -13.29 -8.52 -1.88
N LYS A 82 -12.26 -9.25 -1.43
CA LYS A 82 -11.83 -9.28 -0.02
C LYS A 82 -11.29 -7.93 0.44
N TRP A 83 -10.72 -7.16 -0.49
CA TRP A 83 -10.17 -5.83 -0.24
C TRP A 83 -11.13 -4.68 -0.59
N SER A 84 -12.33 -4.97 -1.10
CA SER A 84 -13.30 -3.97 -1.59
C SER A 84 -13.69 -2.86 -0.59
N LYS A 85 -13.56 -3.12 0.72
CA LYS A 85 -13.84 -2.13 1.78
C LYS A 85 -12.66 -1.20 2.06
N TYR A 86 -11.46 -1.54 1.60
CA TYR A 86 -10.24 -0.76 1.81
C TYR A 86 -10.04 0.24 0.67
N PRO A 87 -9.32 1.35 0.90
CA PRO A 87 -8.91 2.23 -0.19
C PRO A 87 -8.03 1.47 -1.18
N LYS A 88 -8.23 1.72 -2.49
CA LYS A 88 -7.38 1.12 -3.54
C LYS A 88 -5.94 1.60 -3.37
N ARG A 89 -5.01 0.66 -3.19
CA ARG A 89 -3.61 0.92 -2.85
C ARG A 89 -2.89 1.70 -3.94
N SER A 90 -3.19 1.44 -5.23
CA SER A 90 -2.58 2.18 -6.35
C SER A 90 -3.08 3.63 -6.47
N LEU A 91 -4.24 3.94 -5.89
CA LEU A 91 -4.88 5.26 -5.90
C LEU A 91 -4.93 5.88 -4.50
N SER A 92 -3.93 5.59 -3.67
CA SER A 92 -3.86 6.06 -2.29
C SER A 92 -2.55 6.78 -1.98
N LEU A 93 -2.62 7.63 -0.97
CA LEU A 93 -1.46 8.19 -0.28
C LEU A 93 -0.99 7.18 0.77
N THR A 94 0.24 6.67 0.64
CA THR A 94 0.88 5.85 1.69
C THR A 94 1.47 6.75 2.77
N CYS A 95 1.22 6.46 4.03
CA CYS A 95 1.73 7.25 5.14
C CYS A 95 2.14 6.34 6.29
N SER A 96 2.73 6.92 7.33
CA SER A 96 2.97 6.27 8.62
C SER A 96 2.07 6.91 9.69
N MET A 97 1.52 6.12 10.60
CA MET A 97 1.00 6.64 11.86
C MET A 97 2.14 6.70 12.86
N GLU A 98 2.54 7.89 13.29
CA GLU A 98 3.62 8.07 14.26
C GLU A 98 3.15 8.78 15.52
N LYS A 99 3.87 8.51 16.61
CA LYS A 99 3.83 9.34 17.82
C LYS A 99 5.16 10.08 17.90
N GLY A 100 5.11 11.41 17.91
CA GLY A 100 6.30 12.24 18.05
C GLY A 100 6.54 13.15 16.86
N GLU A 101 7.56 14.00 16.95
CA GLU A 101 7.80 15.07 15.99
C GLU A 101 8.97 14.69 15.08
N LEU A 102 8.67 14.36 13.82
CA LEU A 102 9.70 14.30 12.79
C LEU A 102 9.84 15.67 12.13
N SER A 103 11.05 16.22 12.16
CA SER A 103 11.32 17.60 11.74
C SER A 103 11.26 17.83 10.23
N ARG A 104 11.22 16.76 9.42
CA ARG A 104 11.22 16.83 7.94
C ARG A 104 10.00 16.21 7.28
N ASP A 105 9.02 15.78 8.08
CA ASP A 105 7.84 15.09 7.56
C ASP A 105 6.65 16.04 7.44
N TYR A 106 5.75 15.72 6.53
CA TYR A 106 4.45 16.38 6.48
C TYR A 106 3.49 15.75 7.48
N TYR A 107 2.81 16.60 8.24
CA TYR A 107 1.60 16.24 8.94
C TYR A 107 0.46 16.13 7.93
N VAL A 108 -0.12 14.95 7.81
CA VAL A 108 -1.17 14.63 6.85
C VAL A 108 -2.52 14.61 7.54
N PHE A 109 -3.39 15.52 7.12
CA PHE A 109 -4.77 15.61 7.58
C PHE A 109 -5.70 15.18 6.43
N PRO A 110 -6.17 13.92 6.41
CA PRO A 110 -7.17 13.48 5.44
C PRO A 110 -8.55 14.10 5.74
N LYS A 111 -9.41 14.22 4.72
CA LYS A 111 -10.79 14.73 4.91
C LYS A 111 -11.53 13.95 5.98
N ASN A 112 -12.50 14.61 6.62
CA ASN A 112 -13.25 14.09 7.76
C ASN A 112 -13.91 12.71 7.54
N ASP A 113 -14.29 12.40 6.30
CA ASP A 113 -14.96 11.17 5.85
C ASP A 113 -14.00 10.14 5.22
N ALA A 114 -12.69 10.37 5.31
CA ALA A 114 -11.70 9.52 4.66
C ALA A 114 -11.79 8.06 5.10
N ASN A 115 -11.62 7.17 4.12
CA ASN A 115 -11.42 5.74 4.35
C ASN A 115 -9.91 5.49 4.48
N ILE A 116 -9.50 4.84 5.58
CA ILE A 116 -8.08 4.63 5.87
C ILE A 116 -7.83 3.13 6.05
N GLY A 117 -6.96 2.57 5.21
CA GLY A 117 -6.42 1.23 5.39
C GLY A 117 -5.24 1.27 6.37
N VAL A 118 -5.14 0.27 7.24
CA VAL A 118 -4.12 0.17 8.28
C VAL A 118 -3.47 -1.19 8.22
N CYS A 119 -2.13 -1.22 8.11
CA CYS A 119 -1.34 -2.44 8.16
C CYS A 119 -1.45 -3.11 9.53
N SER A 120 -1.38 -4.45 9.55
CA SER A 120 -1.38 -5.22 10.80
C SER A 120 -0.03 -5.13 11.53
N ASN A 121 1.03 -4.81 10.78
CA ASN A 121 2.39 -4.61 11.26
C ASN A 121 2.94 -3.25 10.79
N LYS A 122 4.21 -2.94 11.13
CA LYS A 122 4.83 -1.63 10.84
C LYS A 122 4.74 -1.21 9.38
N ASP A 123 4.83 -2.16 8.47
CA ASP A 123 4.75 -1.93 7.03
C ASP A 123 3.91 -3.04 6.36
N LEU A 124 3.39 -2.75 5.17
CA LEU A 124 2.68 -3.69 4.31
C LEU A 124 3.51 -4.96 4.07
N TRP A 125 4.82 -4.84 3.82
CA TRP A 125 5.71 -5.97 3.54
C TRP A 125 5.73 -7.00 4.69
N TRP A 126 5.53 -6.54 5.93
CA TRP A 126 5.56 -7.38 7.14
C TRP A 126 4.19 -7.74 7.70
N SER A 127 3.12 -7.38 6.99
CA SER A 127 1.75 -7.58 7.45
C SER A 127 1.16 -8.95 7.04
N PHE A 128 1.79 -9.65 6.09
CA PHE A 128 1.31 -10.94 5.59
C PHE A 128 1.88 -12.13 6.35
N LYS A 129 1.47 -12.31 7.61
CA LYS A 129 2.03 -13.35 8.49
C LYS A 129 1.38 -14.73 8.32
N LYS A 130 0.12 -14.80 7.87
CA LYS A 130 -0.60 -16.07 7.73
C LYS A 130 -0.37 -16.63 6.33
N GLY A 131 0.59 -17.53 6.22
CA GLY A 131 1.00 -18.18 4.97
C GLY A 131 2.45 -17.86 4.59
N LEU A 132 2.91 -16.63 4.82
CA LEU A 132 4.29 -16.22 4.49
C LEU A 132 5.20 -16.07 5.71
N SER A 133 4.76 -16.36 6.94
CA SER A 133 5.69 -16.42 8.08
C SER A 133 6.42 -17.77 8.10
N PRO A 134 7.75 -17.83 8.27
CA PRO A 134 8.69 -16.77 8.69
C PRO A 134 9.33 -15.97 7.54
N LEU A 135 8.92 -16.19 6.29
CA LEU A 135 9.50 -15.54 5.11
C LEU A 135 9.31 -14.02 5.15
N ASN A 136 8.21 -13.54 5.75
CA ASN A 136 7.90 -12.13 6.03
C ASN A 136 8.12 -11.17 4.84
N ASP A 137 8.14 -11.68 3.62
CA ASP A 137 8.56 -10.89 2.48
C ASP A 137 7.58 -11.06 1.33
N LEU A 138 6.63 -10.12 1.27
CA LEU A 138 5.76 -9.93 0.12
C LEU A 138 6.58 -9.78 -1.18
N THR A 139 7.84 -9.35 -1.12
CA THR A 139 8.77 -9.34 -2.26
C THR A 139 9.02 -10.75 -2.79
N MET A 140 9.30 -11.72 -1.90
CA MET A 140 9.48 -13.12 -2.29
C MET A 140 8.20 -13.70 -2.90
N LEU A 141 7.03 -13.39 -2.33
CA LEU A 141 5.75 -13.77 -2.95
C LEU A 141 5.66 -13.24 -4.39
N THR A 142 5.97 -11.95 -4.60
CA THR A 142 5.85 -11.33 -5.93
C THR A 142 6.83 -11.90 -6.95
N TYR A 143 8.06 -12.23 -6.54
CA TYR A 143 9.02 -12.89 -7.43
C TYR A 143 8.64 -14.34 -7.71
N THR A 144 8.20 -15.10 -6.71
CA THR A 144 7.72 -16.48 -6.93
C THR A 144 6.52 -16.50 -7.88
N ILE A 145 5.57 -15.57 -7.75
CA ILE A 145 4.47 -15.44 -8.72
C ILE A 145 5.04 -15.19 -10.11
N LYS A 146 5.96 -14.23 -10.25
CA LYS A 146 6.59 -13.91 -11.53
C LYS A 146 7.24 -15.14 -12.17
N ASP A 147 8.06 -15.87 -11.41
CA ASP A 147 8.77 -17.06 -11.90
C ASP A 147 7.79 -18.15 -12.36
N LEU A 148 6.72 -18.40 -11.58
CA LEU A 148 5.69 -19.36 -11.97
C LEU A 148 4.98 -18.97 -13.27
N LEU A 149 4.76 -17.68 -13.49
CA LEU A 149 4.09 -17.19 -14.70
C LEU A 149 5.06 -17.14 -15.90
N ASP A 150 6.34 -16.83 -15.70
CA ASP A 150 7.34 -16.79 -16.79
C ASP A 150 7.62 -18.18 -17.38
N GLU A 151 7.63 -19.22 -16.55
CA GLU A 151 7.81 -20.62 -16.97
C GLU A 151 6.71 -21.10 -17.94
N THR A 152 5.60 -20.36 -18.03
CA THR A 152 4.49 -20.66 -18.92
C THR A 152 4.59 -20.02 -20.31
N TYR A 153 5.74 -19.43 -20.67
CA TYR A 153 5.97 -18.70 -21.93
C TYR A 153 5.00 -17.52 -22.18
N PHE A 154 4.29 -17.08 -21.14
CA PHE A 154 3.55 -15.83 -21.17
C PHE A 154 4.50 -14.70 -20.78
N ASN A 155 4.58 -13.64 -21.59
CA ASN A 155 5.19 -12.40 -21.13
C ASN A 155 4.39 -11.91 -19.91
N SER A 156 4.90 -12.15 -18.71
CA SER A 156 4.20 -11.84 -17.47
C SER A 156 3.96 -10.32 -17.37
N GLN A 157 2.72 -9.94 -17.04
CA GLN A 157 2.30 -8.53 -16.95
C GLN A 157 1.65 -8.31 -15.59
N ASP A 158 2.22 -7.39 -14.81
CA ASP A 158 1.81 -7.09 -13.43
C ASP A 158 0.90 -5.84 -13.34
N ASP A 159 0.34 -5.39 -14.45
CA ASP A 159 -0.47 -4.19 -14.54
C ASP A 159 -1.85 -4.38 -15.17
N ASP A 160 -2.16 -5.56 -15.71
CA ASP A 160 -3.51 -5.94 -16.15
C ASP A 160 -4.02 -7.14 -15.33
N TYR A 161 -5.10 -6.90 -14.58
CA TYR A 161 -5.68 -7.90 -13.69
C TYR A 161 -6.33 -9.07 -14.43
N ASN A 162 -6.91 -8.84 -15.60
CA ASN A 162 -7.53 -9.90 -16.39
C ASN A 162 -6.45 -10.79 -17.02
N ILE A 163 -5.36 -10.20 -17.50
CA ILE A 163 -4.19 -10.95 -17.99
C ILE A 163 -3.59 -11.78 -16.86
N PHE A 164 -3.38 -11.19 -15.68
CA PHE A 164 -2.91 -11.93 -14.50
C PHE A 164 -3.80 -13.15 -14.19
N LYS A 165 -5.13 -12.99 -14.19
CA LYS A 165 -6.04 -14.13 -13.97
C LYS A 165 -5.97 -15.19 -15.06
N GLN A 166 -5.78 -14.80 -16.33
CA GLN A 166 -5.58 -15.74 -17.43
C GLN A 166 -4.27 -16.51 -17.27
N GLN A 167 -3.20 -15.83 -16.85
CA GLN A 167 -1.89 -16.42 -16.59
C GLN A 167 -1.96 -17.45 -15.45
N CYS A 168 -2.66 -17.14 -14.35
CA CYS A 168 -2.90 -18.13 -13.29
C CYS A 168 -3.61 -19.38 -13.81
N LYS A 169 -4.68 -19.22 -14.61
CA LYS A 169 -5.40 -20.36 -15.20
C LYS A 169 -4.54 -21.19 -16.15
N PHE A 170 -3.70 -20.52 -16.95
CA PHE A 170 -2.78 -21.21 -17.83
C PHE A 170 -1.78 -22.04 -17.03
N PHE A 171 -1.20 -21.46 -15.97
CA PHE A 171 -0.33 -22.18 -15.05
C PHE A 171 -1.03 -23.40 -14.44
N ASP A 172 -2.29 -23.25 -14.01
CA ASP A 172 -3.07 -24.37 -13.44
C ASP A 172 -3.23 -25.53 -14.43
N ASN A 173 -3.50 -25.22 -15.70
CA ASN A 173 -3.55 -26.22 -16.76
C ASN A 173 -2.18 -26.85 -17.03
N TYR A 174 -1.11 -26.05 -17.07
CA TYR A 174 0.25 -26.52 -17.31
C TYR A 174 0.71 -27.53 -16.23
N ILE A 175 0.51 -27.21 -14.95
CA ILE A 175 0.82 -28.11 -13.83
C ILE A 175 0.10 -29.44 -13.99
N LYS A 176 -1.20 -29.38 -14.29
CA LYS A 176 -2.07 -30.56 -14.45
C LYS A 176 -1.65 -31.42 -15.65
N GLU A 177 -1.34 -30.81 -16.79
CA GLU A 177 -0.94 -31.52 -18.01
C GLU A 177 0.43 -32.17 -17.90
N LYS A 178 1.37 -31.53 -17.19
CA LYS A 178 2.74 -32.02 -17.04
C LYS A 178 2.95 -32.94 -15.85
N ASP A 179 1.92 -33.14 -15.02
CA ASP A 179 2.00 -33.88 -13.75
C ASP A 179 3.21 -33.43 -12.90
N LYS A 180 3.41 -32.11 -12.86
CA LYS A 180 4.54 -31.48 -12.15
C LYS A 180 4.07 -30.93 -10.82
N SER A 181 4.93 -31.02 -9.80
CA SER A 181 4.80 -30.20 -8.61
C SER A 181 5.32 -28.78 -8.86
N ILE A 182 4.97 -27.82 -8.00
CA ILE A 182 5.51 -26.46 -8.08
C ILE A 182 7.02 -26.48 -7.82
N ASN A 183 7.45 -27.32 -6.88
CA ASN A 183 8.87 -27.56 -6.60
C ASN A 183 9.64 -27.98 -7.86
N ASN A 184 9.06 -28.81 -8.73
CA ASN A 184 9.70 -29.24 -9.98
C ASN A 184 9.87 -28.10 -11.00
N ILE A 185 8.98 -27.10 -10.97
CA ILE A 185 9.06 -25.94 -11.86
C ILE A 185 10.17 -24.98 -11.39
N LEU A 186 10.24 -24.69 -10.10
CA LEU A 186 11.13 -23.68 -9.54
C LEU A 186 12.53 -24.21 -9.16
N SER A 187 13.02 -25.24 -9.87
CA SER A 187 14.16 -26.12 -9.51
C SER A 187 15.57 -25.48 -9.54
N ASN A 188 15.73 -24.19 -9.19
CA ASN A 188 17.06 -23.61 -8.97
C ASN A 188 17.11 -22.63 -7.77
N PRO A 189 16.93 -23.13 -6.53
CA PRO A 189 16.92 -22.29 -5.35
C PRO A 189 18.35 -21.89 -4.95
N GLY A 190 18.85 -20.77 -5.49
CA GLY A 190 20.11 -20.18 -5.04
C GLY A 190 20.08 -19.61 -3.61
N SER A 191 18.90 -19.52 -2.96
CA SER A 191 18.77 -19.00 -1.59
C SER A 191 17.80 -19.78 -0.71
N PHE A 192 18.09 -19.84 0.59
CA PHE A 192 17.28 -20.52 1.62
C PHE A 192 15.86 -19.94 1.79
N ASN A 193 15.69 -18.63 1.56
CA ASN A 193 14.35 -18.02 1.58
C ASN A 193 13.53 -18.43 0.35
N TYR A 194 14.18 -18.67 -0.79
CA TYR A 194 13.51 -19.16 -1.99
C TYR A 194 12.95 -20.58 -1.77
N SER A 195 13.73 -21.50 -1.20
CA SER A 195 13.25 -22.88 -0.97
C SER A 195 12.02 -22.95 -0.05
N ARG A 196 11.95 -22.08 0.96
CA ARG A 196 10.79 -21.97 1.86
C ARG A 196 9.54 -21.45 1.16
N ILE A 197 9.64 -20.41 0.32
CA ILE A 197 8.47 -19.89 -0.40
C ILE A 197 7.97 -20.90 -1.43
N VAL A 198 8.86 -21.58 -2.14
CA VAL A 198 8.49 -22.65 -3.08
C VAL A 198 7.77 -23.78 -2.33
N SER A 199 8.31 -24.24 -1.20
CA SER A 199 7.67 -25.26 -0.36
C SER A 199 6.30 -24.82 0.14
N PHE A 200 6.13 -23.53 0.47
CA PHE A 200 4.83 -23.00 0.84
C PHE A 200 3.83 -23.12 -0.32
N PHE A 201 4.21 -22.69 -1.53
CA PHE A 201 3.35 -22.82 -2.71
C PHE A 201 3.00 -24.28 -2.98
N ASP A 202 3.99 -25.18 -2.99
CA ASP A 202 3.78 -26.59 -3.28
C ASP A 202 2.79 -27.26 -2.31
N ASN A 203 2.91 -26.97 -1.01
CA ASN A 203 2.03 -27.53 0.01
C ASN A 203 0.60 -26.95 -0.03
N ASN A 204 0.46 -25.68 -0.40
CA ASN A 204 -0.82 -24.96 -0.31
C ASN A 204 -1.57 -24.90 -1.63
N TYR A 205 -0.91 -25.20 -2.75
CA TYR A 205 -1.54 -25.26 -4.05
C TYR A 205 -2.52 -26.43 -4.14
N LYS A 206 -3.74 -26.15 -4.62
CA LYS A 206 -4.84 -27.11 -4.76
C LYS A 206 -5.50 -27.06 -6.15
N GLY A 207 -4.75 -26.68 -7.18
CA GLY A 207 -5.24 -26.59 -8.56
C GLY A 207 -5.82 -25.22 -8.97
N ASP A 208 -5.71 -24.20 -8.10
CA ASP A 208 -6.12 -22.82 -8.41
C ASP A 208 -5.12 -21.82 -7.82
N LEU A 209 -4.20 -21.35 -8.66
CA LEU A 209 -3.10 -20.47 -8.25
C LEU A 209 -3.65 -19.11 -7.80
N TYR A 210 -4.64 -18.58 -8.52
CA TYR A 210 -5.24 -17.29 -8.22
C TYR A 210 -5.91 -17.30 -6.84
N GLN A 211 -6.72 -18.32 -6.55
CA GLN A 211 -7.42 -18.45 -5.27
C GLN A 211 -6.43 -18.62 -4.11
N MET A 212 -5.35 -19.38 -4.31
CA MET A 212 -4.28 -19.51 -3.32
C MET A 212 -3.65 -18.16 -2.99
N ILE A 213 -3.31 -17.34 -4.00
CA ILE A 213 -2.72 -16.01 -3.78
C ILE A 213 -3.74 -15.06 -3.12
N GLU A 214 -5.01 -15.08 -3.52
CA GLU A 214 -6.10 -14.34 -2.87
C GLU A 214 -6.28 -14.72 -1.39
N ASP A 215 -5.99 -15.98 -1.04
CA ASP A 215 -6.04 -16.44 0.35
C ASP A 215 -4.83 -16.01 1.16
N VAL A 216 -3.64 -16.00 0.57
CA VAL A 216 -2.43 -15.44 1.18
C VAL A 216 -2.57 -13.95 1.45
N LEU A 217 -3.16 -13.21 0.51
CA LEU A 217 -3.33 -11.76 0.60
C LEU A 217 -4.63 -11.35 1.31
N ASP A 218 -5.36 -12.27 1.94
CA ASP A 218 -6.62 -11.95 2.60
C ASP A 218 -6.42 -10.94 3.75
N PRO A 219 -7.08 -9.77 3.73
CA PRO A 219 -6.84 -8.72 4.72
C PRO A 219 -7.29 -9.14 6.12
N ILE A 220 -8.37 -9.91 6.22
CA ILE A 220 -8.91 -10.36 7.51
C ILE A 220 -7.99 -11.42 8.11
N LYS A 221 -7.53 -12.38 7.30
CA LYS A 221 -6.58 -13.41 7.78
C LYS A 221 -5.30 -12.74 8.29
N ASN A 222 -4.81 -11.73 7.60
CA ASN A 222 -3.57 -11.03 7.93
C ASN A 222 -3.73 -9.88 8.95
N GLY A 223 -4.93 -9.68 9.50
CA GLY A 223 -5.18 -8.73 10.59
C GLY A 223 -5.12 -7.26 10.17
N PHE A 224 -5.28 -6.98 8.87
CA PHE A 224 -5.44 -5.60 8.40
C PHE A 224 -6.70 -5.01 8.99
N ASN A 225 -6.70 -3.68 9.15
CA ASN A 225 -7.83 -2.96 9.69
C ASN A 225 -8.21 -1.77 8.81
N ARG A 226 -9.47 -1.37 8.91
CA ARG A 226 -10.01 -0.19 8.27
C ARG A 226 -10.45 0.79 9.35
N THR A 227 -10.09 2.06 9.18
CA THR A 227 -10.42 3.12 10.13
C THR A 227 -10.84 4.39 9.40
N THR A 228 -11.16 5.41 10.17
CA THR A 228 -11.50 6.76 9.70
C THR A 228 -10.72 7.78 10.53
N PRO A 229 -10.73 9.07 10.18
CA PRO A 229 -10.18 10.12 11.02
C PRO A 229 -10.69 10.12 12.47
N ASN A 230 -11.92 9.64 12.71
CA ASN A 230 -12.53 9.48 14.05
C ASN A 230 -12.27 8.09 14.68
N GLY A 231 -11.74 7.13 13.91
CA GLY A 231 -11.59 5.74 14.36
C GLY A 231 -10.39 5.52 15.27
N LYS A 232 -9.98 4.27 15.50
CA LYS A 232 -8.76 3.96 16.28
C LYS A 232 -7.53 4.09 15.39
N TRP A 233 -6.50 4.77 15.88
CA TRP A 233 -5.18 4.87 15.25
C TRP A 233 -4.18 4.00 16.01
N TYR A 234 -3.24 3.41 15.28
CA TYR A 234 -2.27 2.45 15.80
C TYR A 234 -0.88 2.97 15.49
N ASN A 235 -0.06 3.14 16.52
CA ASN A 235 1.28 3.70 16.34
C ASN A 235 2.15 2.79 15.48
N GLU A 236 3.08 3.41 14.75
CA GLU A 236 4.10 2.78 13.94
C GLU A 236 3.46 1.77 12.98
N ARG A 237 2.46 2.22 12.23
CA ARG A 237 1.80 1.44 11.19
C ARG A 237 1.80 2.22 9.89
N GLU A 238 2.21 1.57 8.80
CA GLU A 238 1.87 2.04 7.47
C GLU A 238 0.34 2.10 7.35
N VAL A 239 -0.13 3.24 6.88
CA VAL A 239 -1.53 3.47 6.55
C VAL A 239 -1.65 4.01 5.14
N TRP A 240 -2.84 3.91 4.56
CA TRP A 240 -3.10 4.55 3.29
C TRP A 240 -4.52 5.07 3.19
N THR A 241 -4.69 6.17 2.45
CA THR A 241 -5.97 6.87 2.26
C THR A 241 -6.16 7.23 0.79
N ASP A 242 -7.37 7.06 0.27
CA ASP A 242 -7.77 7.52 -1.07
C ASP A 242 -8.38 8.93 -1.05
N SER A 243 -8.37 9.58 0.12
CA SER A 243 -8.97 10.90 0.29
C SER A 243 -7.98 12.03 0.02
N GLU A 244 -8.50 13.13 -0.51
CA GLU A 244 -7.76 14.39 -0.55
C GLU A 244 -7.29 14.75 0.86
N SER A 245 -6.05 15.19 0.98
CA SER A 245 -5.40 15.43 2.27
C SER A 245 -4.68 16.77 2.25
N LEU A 246 -4.87 17.54 3.32
CA LEU A 246 -4.05 18.71 3.61
C LEU A 246 -2.76 18.23 4.26
N MET A 247 -1.62 18.62 3.70
CA MET A 247 -0.30 18.29 4.20
C MET A 247 0.39 19.57 4.66
N ILE A 248 0.94 19.57 5.88
CA ILE A 248 1.66 20.71 6.45
C ILE A 248 3.07 20.28 6.79
N MET A 249 4.08 20.94 6.22
CA MET A 249 5.48 20.55 6.35
C MET A 249 6.06 20.99 7.69
N GLY A 250 6.47 20.04 8.51
CA GLY A 250 7.19 20.31 9.75
C GLY A 250 6.35 21.02 10.83
N LYS A 251 6.91 21.04 12.04
CA LYS A 251 6.20 21.50 13.23
C LYS A 251 5.96 23.01 13.24
N VAL A 252 6.92 23.80 12.78
CA VAL A 252 6.84 25.27 12.80
C VAL A 252 5.64 25.75 11.97
N ASN A 253 5.47 25.22 10.75
CA ASN A 253 4.34 25.60 9.91
C ASN A 253 3.01 25.10 10.47
N LEU A 254 3.00 23.94 11.13
CA LEU A 254 1.82 23.43 11.81
C LEU A 254 1.40 24.35 12.97
N GLU A 255 2.35 24.81 13.79
CA GLU A 255 2.08 25.75 14.88
C GLU A 255 1.53 27.09 14.36
N ILE A 256 2.12 27.63 13.29
CA ILE A 256 1.62 28.85 12.62
C ILE A 256 0.17 28.62 12.15
N PHE A 257 -0.08 27.54 11.42
CA PHE A 257 -1.42 27.20 10.93
C PHE A 257 -2.45 27.07 12.06
N LEU A 258 -2.10 26.37 13.15
CA LEU A 258 -3.02 26.16 14.27
C LEU A 258 -3.31 27.44 15.05
N LYS A 259 -2.31 28.33 15.18
CA LYS A 259 -2.48 29.65 15.79
C LYS A 259 -3.42 30.53 14.97
N GLU A 260 -3.21 30.62 13.65
CA GLU A 260 -4.08 31.39 12.75
C GLU A 260 -5.49 30.78 12.65
N LEU A 261 -5.63 29.46 12.85
CA LEU A 261 -6.92 28.78 12.95
C LEU A 261 -7.63 29.02 14.31
N GLY A 262 -6.98 29.70 15.27
CA GLY A 262 -7.51 29.98 16.60
C GLY A 262 -7.66 28.73 17.46
N ARG A 263 -6.72 27.78 17.36
CA ARG A 263 -6.78 26.47 18.03
C ARG A 263 -5.74 26.26 19.11
N ILE A 264 -4.67 27.07 19.12
CA ILE A 264 -3.61 27.09 20.13
C ILE A 264 -3.22 28.53 20.43
#